data_AF-A0A0C9VQJ6-F1
#
_entry.id   AF-A0A0C9VQJ6-F1
#
_cell.length_a   1.000
_cell.length_b   1.000
_cell.length_c   1.000
_cell.angle_alpha   90.00
_cell.angle_beta   90.00
_cell.angle_gamma   90.00
#
_symmetry.space_group_name_H-M   'P 1'
#
loop_
_entity.id
_entity.type
_entity.pdbx_description
1 polymer ?
#
loop_
_entity_poly.entity_id
_entity_poly.type
_entity_poly.pdbx_seq_one_letter_code
_entity_poly.pdbx_strand_id
1 'polypeptide(L)'
;MFLLCAFLIIVAGDIPAISMVMRIKGHNGYSPCRMCKILGIRVPGSRNTTNYVPLDRSQHPDVRSSASATKKYDPLRLPMRTHDEMLAQGKEVQLAPTAAAAERLSKKYGIKGVPILRYLSSLKFPKSFPYDFMHLIWENLIKNLVLLWTGGFKGVNTGSESYELGQEVWEAICEATAAAGDTLPSSYCARPPNPTTERSACTADSWSFWTQYIGPVLLHQKFSKAKYYKHFVKLVRMLRVCLQFEISRQDVADLRVGFATWVEDFERFVFPCYQSCLEVPGLAKTPSSASTTNMTLNELRLVPSPSTHCFILLTVLRRPVQFGLHGPSLWKDFVVDCSQ
;
A
#
# COMPACT_ATOMS: atom_id res chain seq x y z
N MET A 1 3.65 43.52 17.90
CA MET A 1 3.99 42.75 16.69
C MET A 1 4.31 41.32 17.12
N PHE A 2 3.55 40.32 16.68
CA PHE A 2 3.78 38.90 17.03
C PHE A 2 4.62 38.26 15.93
N LEU A 3 5.73 37.61 16.28
CA LEU A 3 6.52 36.82 15.34
C LEU A 3 5.84 35.45 15.18
N LEU A 4 5.27 35.18 13.99
CA LEU A 4 4.75 33.87 13.66
C LEU A 4 5.91 32.97 13.23
N CYS A 5 6.22 31.95 14.04
CA CYS A 5 7.13 30.87 13.65
C CYS A 5 6.30 29.67 13.22
N ALA A 6 6.30 29.36 11.91
CA ALA A 6 5.70 28.16 11.37
C ALA A 6 6.79 27.12 11.07
N PHE A 7 6.57 25.87 11.48
CA PHE A 7 7.49 24.77 11.23
C PHE A 7 6.78 23.67 10.44
N LEU A 8 7.43 23.20 9.37
CA LEU A 8 6.97 22.04 8.62
C LEU A 8 7.39 20.76 9.36
N ILE A 9 6.42 20.00 9.86
CA ILE A 9 6.70 18.80 10.69
C ILE A 9 6.24 17.48 10.04
N ILE A 10 5.25 17.54 9.13
CA ILE A 10 4.69 16.39 8.42
C ILE A 10 4.49 16.74 6.95
N VAL A 11 4.85 15.82 6.07
CA VAL A 11 4.61 15.90 4.63
C VAL A 11 3.89 14.62 4.20
N ALA A 12 2.67 14.76 3.70
CA ALA A 12 1.83 13.67 3.25
C ALA A 12 1.48 13.84 1.77
N GLY A 13 1.16 12.75 1.10
CA GLY A 13 0.88 12.74 -0.33
C GLY A 13 0.89 11.32 -0.85
N ASP A 14 0.51 11.18 -2.12
CA ASP A 14 0.53 9.88 -2.78
C ASP A 14 1.93 9.23 -2.73
N ILE A 15 1.95 7.89 -2.85
CA ILE A 15 3.18 7.11 -2.72
C ILE A 15 4.26 7.55 -3.72
N PRO A 16 3.96 7.79 -5.01
CA PRO A 16 4.92 8.33 -5.97
C PRO A 16 5.52 9.68 -5.56
N ALA A 17 4.69 10.66 -5.18
CA ALA A 17 5.12 12.00 -4.78
C ALA A 17 6.05 11.94 -3.58
N ILE A 18 5.65 11.24 -2.52
CA ILE A 18 6.48 11.09 -1.33
C ILE A 18 7.77 10.31 -1.63
N SER A 19 7.73 9.33 -2.53
CA SER A 19 8.95 8.63 -2.96
C SER A 19 9.91 9.56 -3.69
N MET A 20 9.42 10.50 -4.51
CA MET A 20 10.27 11.51 -5.14
C MET A 20 10.85 12.48 -4.12
N VAL A 21 10.00 13.05 -3.25
CA VAL A 21 10.41 14.00 -2.20
C VAL A 21 11.47 13.40 -1.28
N MET A 22 11.27 12.15 -0.84
CA MET A 22 12.21 11.43 0.02
C MET A 22 13.36 10.77 -0.73
N ARG A 23 13.42 10.90 -2.06
CA ARG A 23 14.37 10.21 -2.93
C ARG A 23 14.44 8.70 -2.66
N ILE A 24 13.29 8.05 -2.51
CA ILE A 24 13.16 6.60 -2.33
C ILE A 24 13.01 5.93 -3.70
N LYS A 25 13.59 4.73 -3.84
CA LYS A 25 13.53 3.94 -5.08
C LYS A 25 12.22 3.15 -5.21
N GLY A 26 11.61 2.76 -4.08
CA GLY A 26 10.37 2.00 -4.04
C GLY A 26 10.58 0.54 -4.48
N HIS A 27 9.60 -0.01 -5.21
CA HIS A 27 9.55 -1.43 -5.62
C HIS A 27 10.75 -1.92 -6.45
N ASN A 28 11.52 -0.99 -7.05
CA ASN A 28 12.72 -1.30 -7.84
C ASN A 28 14.00 -1.49 -6.99
N GLY A 29 13.91 -1.30 -5.67
CA GLY A 29 15.01 -1.56 -4.74
C GLY A 29 14.91 -2.94 -4.06
N TYR A 30 16.05 -3.47 -3.61
CA TYR A 30 16.09 -4.64 -2.72
C TYR A 30 15.53 -4.33 -1.34
N SER A 31 15.61 -3.07 -0.87
CA SER A 31 14.90 -2.62 0.32
C SER A 31 13.81 -1.62 -0.05
N PRO A 32 12.60 -2.09 -0.45
CA PRO A 32 11.59 -1.23 -1.09
C PRO A 32 10.81 -0.37 -0.09
N CYS A 33 10.77 -0.75 1.19
CA CYS A 33 10.05 0.02 2.21
C CYS A 33 10.81 1.31 2.55
N ARG A 34 10.07 2.42 2.68
CA ARG A 34 10.65 3.71 3.12
C ARG A 34 10.78 3.83 4.63
N MET A 35 10.01 3.05 5.40
CA MET A 35 10.02 3.09 6.87
C MET A 35 11.03 2.14 7.49
N CYS A 36 11.17 0.93 6.94
CA CYS A 36 12.08 -0.09 7.43
C CYS A 36 13.05 -0.56 6.33
N LYS A 37 13.99 -1.41 6.73
CA LYS A 37 15.07 -1.98 5.92
C LYS A 37 14.74 -3.41 5.50
N ILE A 38 13.46 -3.77 5.50
CA ILE A 38 13.01 -5.07 5.04
C ILE A 38 13.51 -5.28 3.60
N LEU A 39 14.03 -6.47 3.35
CA LEU A 39 14.56 -6.87 2.05
C LEU A 39 13.48 -7.63 1.27
N GLY A 40 13.22 -7.20 0.06
CA GLY A 40 12.42 -7.93 -0.91
C GLY A 40 13.22 -9.03 -1.58
N ILE A 41 12.50 -10.03 -2.05
CA ILE A 41 12.99 -11.19 -2.79
C ILE A 41 12.26 -11.27 -4.13
N ARG A 42 12.87 -11.90 -5.13
CA ARG A 42 12.26 -12.09 -6.45
C ARG A 42 11.54 -13.42 -6.49
N VAL A 43 10.49 -13.51 -7.29
CA VAL A 43 9.83 -14.80 -7.53
C VAL A 43 10.84 -15.73 -8.25
N PRO A 44 11.21 -16.87 -7.65
CA PRO A 44 12.10 -17.86 -8.25
C PRO A 44 11.62 -18.28 -9.65
N GLY A 45 12.57 -18.41 -10.59
CA GLY A 45 12.27 -18.79 -11.98
C GLY A 45 11.47 -17.76 -12.79
N SER A 46 11.06 -16.63 -12.20
CA SER A 46 10.33 -15.59 -12.92
C SER A 46 11.27 -14.64 -13.66
N ARG A 47 10.90 -14.27 -14.89
CA ARG A 47 11.53 -13.15 -15.62
C ARG A 47 11.12 -11.80 -15.04
N ASN A 48 10.12 -11.75 -14.17
CA ASN A 48 9.69 -10.53 -13.52
C ASN A 48 10.75 -10.06 -12.52
N THR A 49 11.17 -8.80 -12.66
CA THR A 49 12.19 -8.19 -11.80
C THR A 49 11.61 -7.56 -10.53
N THR A 50 10.29 -7.59 -10.38
CA THR A 50 9.57 -7.03 -9.23
C THR A 50 9.85 -7.84 -7.97
N ASN A 51 10.30 -7.15 -6.92
CA ASN A 51 10.48 -7.75 -5.61
C ASN A 51 9.14 -7.82 -4.86
N TYR A 52 8.94 -8.89 -4.10
CA TYR A 52 7.90 -9.00 -3.09
C TYR A 52 8.53 -9.19 -1.71
N VAL A 53 7.75 -8.99 -0.65
CA VAL A 53 8.29 -8.84 0.72
C VAL A 53 7.48 -9.66 1.71
N PRO A 54 7.64 -11.01 1.73
CA PRO A 54 6.97 -11.84 2.72
C PRO A 54 7.68 -11.75 4.08
N LEU A 55 6.93 -11.94 5.17
CA LEU A 55 7.49 -12.06 6.52
C LEU A 55 8.23 -13.38 6.66
N ASP A 56 7.62 -14.50 6.27
CA ASP A 56 8.30 -15.79 6.20
C ASP A 56 8.92 -16.01 4.81
N ARG A 57 10.21 -16.32 4.79
CA ARG A 57 10.95 -16.66 3.57
C ARG A 57 11.90 -17.82 3.80
N SER A 58 11.67 -18.62 4.84
CA SER A 58 12.52 -19.75 5.20
C SER A 58 12.60 -20.79 4.07
N GLN A 59 11.56 -20.89 3.25
CA GLN A 59 11.47 -21.82 2.13
C GLN A 59 12.00 -21.26 0.80
N HIS A 60 12.30 -19.96 0.73
CA HIS A 60 12.75 -19.35 -0.51
C HIS A 60 14.16 -19.86 -0.90
N PRO A 61 14.41 -20.27 -2.16
CA PRO A 61 15.71 -20.83 -2.58
C PRO A 61 16.91 -19.93 -2.24
N ASP A 62 16.83 -18.64 -2.58
CA ASP A 62 17.91 -17.67 -2.29
C ASP A 62 18.17 -17.45 -0.79
N VAL A 63 17.17 -17.72 0.06
CA VAL A 63 17.29 -17.60 1.51
C VAL A 63 17.84 -18.90 2.10
N ARG A 64 17.42 -20.05 1.58
CA ARG A 64 17.94 -21.36 1.98
C ARG A 64 19.42 -21.54 1.65
N SER A 65 19.87 -21.00 0.52
CA SER A 65 21.26 -21.07 0.08
C SER A 65 22.20 -20.11 0.83
N SER A 66 21.66 -19.16 1.60
CA SER A 66 22.45 -18.16 2.33
C SER A 66 22.29 -18.30 3.84
N ALA A 67 23.37 -18.66 4.53
CA ALA A 67 23.38 -18.76 5.99
C ALA A 67 23.10 -17.43 6.71
N SER A 68 23.46 -16.30 6.08
CA SER A 68 23.27 -14.95 6.61
C SER A 68 21.91 -14.32 6.28
N ALA A 69 21.12 -14.93 5.39
CA ALA A 69 19.83 -14.37 5.02
C ALA A 69 18.84 -14.50 6.19
N THR A 70 18.18 -13.40 6.54
CA THR A 70 17.16 -13.41 7.60
C THR A 70 15.97 -14.26 7.16
N LYS A 71 15.68 -15.38 7.82
CA LYS A 71 14.65 -16.33 7.35
C LYS A 71 13.22 -15.86 7.58
N LYS A 72 12.99 -15.13 8.68
CA LYS A 72 11.68 -14.63 9.06
C LYS A 72 11.81 -13.24 9.66
N TYR A 73 10.88 -12.34 9.31
CA TYR A 73 10.74 -11.05 9.96
C TYR A 73 9.67 -11.12 11.04
N ASP A 74 9.96 -10.54 12.20
CA ASP A 74 8.97 -10.24 13.22
C ASP A 74 8.24 -8.93 12.83
N PRO A 75 6.93 -8.96 12.53
CA PRO A 75 6.17 -7.77 12.15
C PRO A 75 6.14 -6.68 13.24
N LEU A 76 6.32 -7.05 14.52
CA LEU A 76 6.39 -6.11 15.64
C LEU A 76 7.80 -5.54 15.85
N ARG A 77 8.82 -6.14 15.25
CA ARG A 77 10.24 -5.78 15.41
C ARG A 77 10.96 -5.69 14.06
N LEU A 78 10.33 -5.04 13.09
CA LEU A 78 10.93 -4.77 11.79
C LEU A 78 12.22 -3.92 11.93
N PRO A 79 13.21 -4.12 11.04
CA PRO A 79 14.45 -3.35 11.08
C PRO A 79 14.21 -1.91 10.61
N MET A 80 13.77 -1.04 11.50
CA MET A 80 13.40 0.35 11.17
C MET A 80 14.59 1.17 10.67
N ARG A 81 14.33 2.11 9.75
CA ARG A 81 15.33 3.10 9.31
C ARG A 81 15.41 4.23 10.32
N THR A 82 16.62 4.71 10.58
CA THR A 82 16.83 5.96 11.32
C THR A 82 17.07 7.12 10.36
N HIS A 83 16.90 8.34 10.87
CA HIS A 83 17.16 9.56 10.11
C HIS A 83 18.60 9.62 9.61
N ASP A 84 19.56 9.42 10.52
CA ASP A 84 20.98 9.55 10.20
C ASP A 84 21.43 8.44 9.23
N GLU A 85 20.94 7.21 9.41
CA GLU A 85 21.22 6.10 8.50
C GLU A 85 20.69 6.38 7.08
N MET A 86 19.45 6.85 6.96
CA MET A 86 18.87 7.19 5.66
C MET A 86 19.65 8.30 4.96
N LEU A 87 20.07 9.34 5.69
CA LEU A 87 20.87 10.42 5.12
C LEU A 87 22.29 9.96 4.75
N ALA A 88 22.92 9.10 5.56
CA ALA A 88 24.24 8.55 5.26
C ALA A 88 24.20 7.69 3.98
N GLN A 89 23.22 6.78 3.87
CA GLN A 89 23.00 5.97 2.66
C GLN A 89 22.71 6.85 1.44
N GLY A 90 21.91 7.90 1.60
CA GLY A 90 21.65 8.86 0.54
C GLY A 90 22.90 9.60 0.07
N LYS A 91 23.80 9.97 0.99
CA LYS A 91 25.10 10.59 0.65
C LYS A 91 26.00 9.61 -0.08
N GLU A 92 26.08 8.36 0.38
CA GLU A 92 26.88 7.31 -0.26
C GLU A 92 26.45 7.09 -1.72
N VAL A 93 25.13 7.06 -1.97
CA VAL A 93 24.58 6.95 -3.33
C VAL A 93 24.94 8.17 -4.19
N GLN A 94 24.84 9.38 -3.63
CA GLN A 94 25.06 10.63 -4.36
C GLN A 94 26.54 10.90 -4.65
N LEU A 95 27.43 10.44 -3.78
CA LEU A 95 28.89 10.59 -3.90
C LEU A 95 29.55 9.37 -4.56
N ALA A 96 28.77 8.42 -5.07
CA ALA A 96 29.31 7.24 -5.73
C ALA A 96 30.15 7.66 -6.96
N PRO A 97 31.31 7.02 -7.20
CA PRO A 97 32.27 7.46 -8.22
C PRO A 97 31.77 7.30 -9.66
N THR A 98 30.77 6.44 -9.88
CA THR A 98 30.20 6.18 -11.21
C THR A 98 28.68 6.02 -11.12
N ALA A 99 27.99 6.28 -12.24
CA ALA A 99 26.54 6.06 -12.34
C ALA A 99 26.15 4.60 -12.05
N ALA A 100 26.97 3.64 -12.48
CA ALA A 100 26.74 2.22 -12.19
C ALA A 100 26.87 1.90 -10.69
N ALA A 101 27.84 2.50 -10.00
CA ALA A 101 27.99 2.37 -8.55
C ALA A 101 26.80 3.01 -7.81
N ALA A 102 26.37 4.21 -8.22
CA ALA A 102 25.19 4.89 -7.68
C ALA A 102 23.93 4.04 -7.86
N GLU A 103 23.73 3.46 -9.05
CA GLU A 103 22.56 2.62 -9.34
C GLU A 103 22.56 1.34 -8.49
N ARG A 104 23.72 0.69 -8.32
CA ARG A 104 23.87 -0.49 -7.45
C ARG A 104 23.56 -0.17 -5.99
N LEU A 105 24.13 0.92 -5.45
CA LEU A 105 23.87 1.36 -4.08
C LEU A 105 22.40 1.77 -3.90
N SER A 106 21.82 2.46 -4.87
CA SER A 106 20.42 2.87 -4.80
C SER A 106 19.46 1.68 -4.78
N LYS A 107 19.78 0.62 -5.53
CA LYS A 107 19.06 -0.66 -5.50
C LYS A 107 19.22 -1.33 -4.15
N LYS A 108 20.45 -1.42 -3.61
CA LYS A 108 20.74 -2.01 -2.30
C LYS A 108 19.94 -1.35 -1.18
N TYR A 109 20.03 -0.02 -1.06
CA TYR A 109 19.41 0.72 0.04
C TYR A 109 17.95 1.10 -0.21
N GLY A 110 17.48 1.04 -1.46
CA GLY A 110 16.18 1.60 -1.84
C GLY A 110 16.13 3.13 -1.75
N ILE A 111 17.28 3.81 -1.77
CA ILE A 111 17.42 5.27 -1.67
C ILE A 111 18.18 5.78 -2.89
N LYS A 112 17.67 6.80 -3.57
CA LYS A 112 18.26 7.43 -4.76
C LYS A 112 19.21 8.60 -4.43
N GLY A 113 19.20 9.11 -3.21
CA GLY A 113 20.10 10.18 -2.78
C GLY A 113 19.61 10.92 -1.55
N VAL A 114 20.21 12.08 -1.26
CA VAL A 114 19.83 12.92 -0.11
C VAL A 114 18.61 13.79 -0.47
N PRO A 115 17.51 13.74 0.30
CA PRO A 115 16.32 14.58 0.07
C PRO A 115 16.63 16.07 0.25
N ILE A 116 16.09 16.95 -0.61
CA ILE A 116 16.28 18.41 -0.46
C ILE A 116 15.75 18.93 0.89
N LEU A 117 14.65 18.35 1.38
CA LEU A 117 14.01 18.72 2.63
C LEU A 117 14.85 18.37 3.88
N ARG A 118 16.03 17.74 3.74
CA ARG A 118 16.96 17.47 4.84
C ARG A 118 17.52 18.72 5.53
N TYR A 119 17.38 19.89 4.92
CA TYR A 119 17.82 21.16 5.50
C TYR A 119 16.83 21.70 6.53
N LEU A 120 15.59 21.18 6.54
CA LEU A 120 14.59 21.52 7.54
C LEU A 120 14.83 20.68 8.81
N SER A 121 15.31 21.32 9.87
CA SER A 121 15.57 20.68 11.17
C SER A 121 14.31 20.11 11.84
N SER A 122 13.13 20.65 11.46
CA SER A 122 11.82 20.21 11.92
C SER A 122 11.36 18.87 11.30
N LEU A 123 12.02 18.39 10.25
CA LEU A 123 11.66 17.13 9.58
C LEU A 123 12.60 15.99 9.98
N LYS A 124 12.01 14.82 10.26
CA LYS A 124 12.74 13.57 10.53
C LYS A 124 12.38 12.54 9.49
N PHE A 125 13.38 12.03 8.79
CA PHE A 125 13.20 10.99 7.78
C PHE A 125 13.33 9.60 8.43
N PRO A 126 12.46 8.63 8.14
CA PRO A 126 11.23 8.73 7.36
C PRO A 126 9.99 9.17 8.17
N LYS A 127 10.12 9.38 9.49
CA LYS A 127 8.99 9.55 10.43
C LYS A 127 8.01 10.70 10.10
N SER A 128 8.50 11.80 9.52
CA SER A 128 7.68 12.94 9.09
C SER A 128 6.91 12.71 7.79
N PHE A 129 7.02 11.52 7.18
CA PHE A 129 6.44 11.20 5.88
C PHE A 129 5.51 9.97 5.97
N PRO A 130 4.38 10.06 6.69
CA PRO A 130 3.46 8.94 6.90
C PRO A 130 2.88 8.44 5.59
N TYR A 131 2.50 7.16 5.54
CA TYR A 131 1.81 6.60 4.38
C TYR A 131 0.44 7.24 4.21
N ASP A 132 0.08 7.54 2.97
CA ASP A 132 -1.26 7.97 2.64
C ASP A 132 -2.24 6.80 2.81
N PHE A 133 -3.21 6.98 3.71
CA PHE A 133 -4.14 5.94 4.11
C PHE A 133 -5.08 5.55 2.97
N MET A 134 -5.55 6.54 2.20
CA MET A 134 -6.46 6.33 1.08
C MET A 134 -5.83 5.43 0.01
N HIS A 135 -4.63 5.76 -0.44
CA HIS A 135 -3.93 4.96 -1.43
C HIS A 135 -3.52 3.60 -0.86
N LEU A 136 -3.00 3.55 0.37
CA LEU A 136 -2.50 2.31 0.95
C LEU A 136 -3.63 1.29 1.16
N ILE A 137 -4.75 1.71 1.73
CA ILE A 137 -5.83 0.81 2.12
C ILE A 137 -6.84 0.65 0.99
N TRP A 138 -7.43 1.73 0.49
CA TRP A 138 -8.58 1.65 -0.42
C TRP A 138 -8.17 1.32 -1.85
N GLU A 139 -7.15 2.00 -2.37
CA GLU A 139 -6.68 1.79 -3.74
C GLU A 139 -5.76 0.57 -3.88
N ASN A 140 -5.03 0.20 -2.83
CA ASN A 140 -4.10 -0.92 -2.90
C ASN A 140 -4.62 -2.16 -2.14
N LEU A 141 -4.73 -2.11 -0.82
CA LEU A 141 -5.02 -3.32 -0.03
C LEU A 141 -6.36 -3.96 -0.41
N ILE A 142 -7.45 -3.20 -0.38
CA ILE A 142 -8.80 -3.73 -0.64
C ILE A 142 -8.93 -4.20 -2.09
N LYS A 143 -8.47 -3.41 -3.07
CA LYS A 143 -8.47 -3.83 -4.48
C LYS A 143 -7.67 -5.12 -4.68
N ASN A 144 -6.50 -5.25 -4.05
CA ASN A 144 -5.70 -6.47 -4.13
C ASN A 144 -6.39 -7.68 -3.48
N LEU A 145 -7.09 -7.49 -2.35
CA LEU A 145 -7.88 -8.55 -1.72
C LEU A 145 -9.05 -9.00 -2.60
N VAL A 146 -9.76 -8.07 -3.23
CA VAL A 146 -10.83 -8.40 -4.18
C VAL A 146 -10.27 -9.17 -5.38
N LEU A 147 -9.15 -8.72 -5.96
CA LEU A 147 -8.45 -9.46 -7.01
C LEU A 147 -8.04 -10.87 -6.56
N LEU A 148 -7.62 -11.03 -5.30
CA LEU A 148 -7.25 -12.33 -4.74
C LEU A 148 -8.47 -13.25 -4.60
N TRP A 149 -9.59 -12.73 -4.10
CA TRP A 149 -10.83 -13.51 -3.93
C TRP A 149 -11.53 -13.81 -5.26
N THR A 150 -11.15 -13.17 -6.36
CA THR A 150 -11.76 -13.35 -7.68
C THR A 150 -10.83 -14.05 -8.67
N GLY A 151 -9.68 -14.56 -8.22
CA GLY A 151 -8.69 -15.23 -9.06
C GLY A 151 -7.94 -14.30 -10.03
N GLY A 152 -8.14 -12.98 -9.95
CA GLY A 152 -7.48 -11.98 -10.79
C GLY A 152 -6.11 -11.51 -10.28
N PHE A 153 -5.61 -12.04 -9.16
CA PHE A 153 -4.41 -11.53 -8.51
C PHE A 153 -3.12 -12.09 -9.12
N LYS A 154 -2.53 -11.33 -10.05
CA LYS A 154 -1.13 -11.49 -10.52
C LYS A 154 -0.76 -12.92 -10.98
N GLY A 155 -1.75 -13.70 -11.46
CA GLY A 155 -1.55 -15.07 -11.93
C GLY A 155 -1.21 -16.08 -10.83
N VAL A 156 -1.49 -15.74 -9.56
CA VAL A 156 -1.38 -16.64 -8.42
C VAL A 156 -2.70 -17.41 -8.31
N ASN A 157 -2.64 -18.74 -8.27
CA ASN A 157 -3.83 -19.58 -8.08
C ASN A 157 -4.17 -19.71 -6.58
N THR A 158 -5.01 -20.65 -6.19
CA THR A 158 -5.36 -20.87 -4.76
C THR A 158 -4.42 -21.83 -4.04
N GLY A 159 -3.53 -22.52 -4.76
CA GLY A 159 -2.71 -23.60 -4.22
C GLY A 159 -3.56 -24.68 -3.53
N SER A 160 -3.26 -24.96 -2.27
CA SER A 160 -4.02 -25.88 -1.41
C SER A 160 -5.19 -25.21 -0.65
N GLU A 161 -5.41 -23.91 -0.87
CA GLU A 161 -6.40 -23.11 -0.15
C GLU A 161 -7.63 -22.85 -1.04
N SER A 162 -8.66 -22.20 -0.49
CA SER A 162 -9.96 -22.04 -1.18
C SER A 162 -10.61 -20.72 -0.81
N TYR A 163 -9.83 -19.63 -0.93
CA TYR A 163 -10.25 -18.26 -0.63
C TYR A 163 -10.95 -17.55 -1.80
N GLU A 164 -10.98 -18.17 -2.98
CA GLU A 164 -11.70 -17.63 -4.14
C GLU A 164 -13.22 -17.80 -3.97
N LEU A 165 -13.94 -16.77 -4.39
CA LEU A 165 -15.38 -16.77 -4.56
C LEU A 165 -15.69 -17.29 -5.96
N GLY A 166 -16.76 -18.09 -6.09
CA GLY A 166 -17.28 -18.46 -7.40
C GLY A 166 -17.69 -17.21 -8.19
N GLN A 167 -17.52 -17.25 -9.51
CA GLN A 167 -17.80 -16.10 -10.38
C GLN A 167 -19.24 -15.58 -10.20
N GLU A 168 -20.22 -16.47 -10.23
CA GLU A 168 -21.65 -16.12 -10.03
C GLU A 168 -21.90 -15.50 -8.64
N VAL A 169 -21.19 -15.97 -7.61
CA VAL A 169 -21.30 -15.42 -6.25
C VAL A 169 -20.77 -13.98 -6.21
N TRP A 170 -19.64 -13.72 -6.88
CA TRP A 170 -19.06 -12.39 -6.95
C TRP A 170 -19.92 -11.42 -7.77
N GLU A 171 -20.46 -11.87 -8.91
CA GLU A 171 -21.40 -11.09 -9.73
C GLU A 171 -22.64 -10.70 -8.93
N ALA A 172 -23.26 -11.64 -8.21
CA ALA A 172 -24.40 -11.37 -7.33
C ALA A 172 -24.06 -10.37 -6.20
N ILE A 173 -22.85 -10.43 -5.62
CA ILE A 173 -22.39 -9.44 -4.62
C ILE A 173 -22.27 -8.05 -5.25
N CYS A 174 -21.79 -7.96 -6.49
CA CYS A 174 -21.60 -6.69 -7.19
C CYS A 174 -22.94 -6.06 -7.59
N GLU A 175 -23.90 -6.87 -8.04
CA GLU A 175 -25.27 -6.42 -8.28
C GLU A 175 -25.94 -5.93 -7.00
N ALA A 176 -25.84 -6.69 -5.91
CA ALA A 176 -26.38 -6.29 -4.61
C ALA A 176 -25.70 -5.01 -4.06
N THR A 177 -24.41 -4.81 -4.36
CA THR A 177 -23.68 -3.58 -4.01
C THR A 177 -24.29 -2.37 -4.70
N ALA A 178 -24.56 -2.46 -6.01
CA ALA A 178 -25.16 -1.37 -6.78
C ALA A 178 -26.61 -1.11 -6.39
N ALA A 179 -27.38 -2.17 -6.08
CA ALA A 179 -28.76 -2.07 -5.61
C ALA A 179 -28.87 -1.44 -4.21
N ALA A 180 -27.88 -1.65 -3.34
CA ALA A 180 -27.86 -0.99 -2.02
C ALA A 180 -27.91 0.54 -2.14
N GLY A 181 -27.41 1.09 -3.26
CA GLY A 181 -27.48 2.51 -3.59
C GLY A 181 -28.88 3.12 -3.59
N ASP A 182 -29.96 2.34 -3.75
CA ASP A 182 -31.34 2.83 -3.69
C ASP A 182 -31.80 3.15 -2.26
N THR A 183 -31.10 2.60 -1.26
CA THR A 183 -31.46 2.75 0.17
C THR A 183 -30.46 3.58 0.96
N LEU A 184 -29.31 3.89 0.36
CA LEU A 184 -28.23 4.63 1.01
C LEU A 184 -28.45 6.14 0.87
N PRO A 185 -28.56 6.90 1.98
CA PRO A 185 -28.71 8.34 1.88
C PRO A 185 -27.43 8.97 1.33
N SER A 186 -27.59 9.89 0.37
CA SER A 186 -26.48 10.58 -0.30
C SER A 186 -25.60 11.41 0.64
N SER A 187 -26.07 11.70 1.85
CA SER A 187 -25.29 12.36 2.90
C SER A 187 -24.16 11.50 3.47
N TYR A 188 -24.21 10.17 3.27
CA TYR A 188 -23.19 9.24 3.78
C TYR A 188 -22.21 8.78 2.71
N CYS A 189 -22.69 8.57 1.48
CA CYS A 189 -21.85 8.19 0.36
C CYS A 189 -22.51 8.52 -0.98
N ALA A 190 -21.69 8.64 -2.03
CA ALA A 190 -22.20 8.51 -3.39
C ALA A 190 -22.77 7.10 -3.61
N ARG A 191 -23.65 6.95 -4.61
CA ARG A 191 -24.20 5.64 -4.98
C ARG A 191 -23.03 4.67 -5.28
N PRO A 192 -22.92 3.52 -4.59
CA PRO A 192 -21.88 2.55 -4.89
C PRO A 192 -22.02 2.02 -6.33
N PRO A 193 -20.96 2.05 -7.15
CA PRO A 193 -20.98 1.47 -8.48
C PRO A 193 -20.93 -0.06 -8.41
N ASN A 194 -21.28 -0.72 -9.51
CA ASN A 194 -21.05 -2.16 -9.66
C ASN A 194 -19.56 -2.46 -9.96
N PRO A 195 -18.83 -3.20 -9.10
CA PRO A 195 -17.40 -3.46 -9.32
C PRO A 195 -17.03 -4.29 -10.55
N THR A 196 -17.95 -5.09 -11.12
CA THR A 196 -17.69 -5.88 -12.33
C THR A 196 -17.95 -5.07 -13.60
N THR A 197 -19.02 -4.28 -13.66
CA THR A 197 -19.43 -3.55 -14.87
C THR A 197 -18.93 -2.11 -14.90
N GLU A 198 -18.71 -1.47 -13.75
CA GLU A 198 -18.36 -0.05 -13.61
C GLU A 198 -17.02 0.15 -12.88
N ARG A 199 -16.03 -0.66 -13.25
CA ARG A 199 -14.73 -0.70 -12.55
C ARG A 199 -14.04 0.67 -12.44
N SER A 200 -14.15 1.53 -13.45
CA SER A 200 -13.56 2.88 -13.45
C SER A 200 -14.25 3.84 -12.47
N ALA A 201 -15.52 3.61 -12.14
CA ALA A 201 -16.28 4.40 -11.17
C ALA A 201 -15.99 3.99 -9.72
N CYS A 202 -15.30 2.85 -9.51
CA CYS A 202 -14.95 2.35 -8.17
C CYS A 202 -13.75 3.12 -7.58
N THR A 203 -14.04 4.31 -7.05
CA THR A 203 -13.07 5.20 -6.39
C THR A 203 -12.66 4.70 -5.00
N ALA A 204 -11.62 5.31 -4.44
CA ALA A 204 -11.21 5.08 -3.06
C ALA A 204 -12.34 5.31 -2.04
N ASP A 205 -13.20 6.30 -2.29
CA ASP A 205 -14.36 6.59 -1.45
C ASP A 205 -15.39 5.45 -1.49
N SER A 206 -15.74 4.99 -2.69
CA SER A 206 -16.64 3.85 -2.89
C SER A 206 -16.10 2.58 -2.22
N TRP A 207 -14.79 2.31 -2.33
CA TRP A 207 -14.17 1.16 -1.67
C TRP A 207 -14.09 1.30 -0.15
N SER A 208 -13.86 2.51 0.36
CA SER A 208 -13.89 2.81 1.80
C SER A 208 -15.28 2.52 2.37
N PHE A 209 -16.32 3.03 1.73
CA PHE A 209 -17.70 2.82 2.16
C PHE A 209 -18.10 1.35 2.05
N TRP A 210 -17.79 0.72 0.91
CA TRP A 210 -18.07 -0.69 0.69
C TRP A 210 -17.40 -1.56 1.75
N THR A 211 -16.11 -1.37 2.00
CA THR A 211 -15.34 -2.17 2.97
C THR A 211 -15.90 -2.05 4.38
N GLN A 212 -16.34 -0.85 4.76
CA GLN A 212 -16.84 -0.60 6.10
C GLN A 212 -18.25 -1.14 6.30
N TYR A 213 -19.16 -0.94 5.34
CA TYR A 213 -20.60 -1.12 5.58
C TYR A 213 -21.24 -2.22 4.74
N ILE A 214 -20.86 -2.35 3.46
CA ILE A 214 -21.51 -3.26 2.51
C ILE A 214 -20.84 -4.63 2.52
N GLY A 215 -19.52 -4.67 2.33
CA GLY A 215 -18.71 -5.87 2.26
C GLY A 215 -18.92 -6.84 3.43
N PRO A 216 -18.90 -6.40 4.71
CA PRO A 216 -19.13 -7.30 5.84
C PRO A 216 -20.48 -8.02 5.81
N VAL A 217 -21.51 -7.39 5.23
CA VAL A 217 -22.85 -7.95 5.09
C VAL A 217 -22.89 -8.88 3.87
N LEU A 218 -22.49 -8.39 2.69
CA LEU A 218 -22.61 -9.15 1.45
C LEU A 218 -21.65 -10.36 1.38
N LEU A 219 -20.49 -10.29 2.03
CA LEU A 219 -19.53 -11.41 2.09
C LEU A 219 -19.87 -12.45 3.17
N HIS A 220 -20.90 -12.21 3.99
CA HIS A 220 -21.26 -13.14 5.05
C HIS A 220 -21.66 -14.49 4.47
N GLN A 221 -20.99 -15.56 4.94
CA GLN A 221 -21.18 -16.95 4.47
C GLN A 221 -20.94 -17.17 2.96
N LYS A 222 -20.22 -16.28 2.28
CA LYS A 222 -19.91 -16.44 0.84
C LYS A 222 -18.62 -17.20 0.55
N PHE A 223 -17.69 -17.18 1.49
CA PHE A 223 -16.46 -17.96 1.38
C PHE A 223 -16.69 -19.42 1.78
N SER A 224 -16.09 -20.36 1.05
CA SER A 224 -16.17 -21.80 1.33
C SER A 224 -15.65 -22.16 2.73
N LYS A 225 -14.71 -21.38 3.29
CA LYS A 225 -14.23 -21.52 4.66
C LYS A 225 -14.45 -20.22 5.42
N ALA A 226 -15.08 -20.31 6.59
CA ALA A 226 -15.38 -19.16 7.43
C ALA A 226 -14.14 -18.36 7.90
N LYS A 227 -12.94 -18.96 7.86
CA LYS A 227 -11.69 -18.31 8.27
C LYS A 227 -11.38 -17.05 7.43
N TYR A 228 -11.67 -17.05 6.12
CA TYR A 228 -11.37 -15.92 5.24
C TYR A 228 -12.29 -14.74 5.52
N TYR A 229 -13.59 -15.00 5.68
CA TYR A 229 -14.55 -13.97 6.10
C TYR A 229 -14.16 -13.37 7.47
N LYS A 230 -13.85 -14.21 8.46
CA LYS A 230 -13.42 -13.74 9.79
C LYS A 230 -12.16 -12.88 9.70
N HIS A 231 -11.21 -13.23 8.84
CA HIS A 231 -9.99 -12.46 8.60
C HIS A 231 -10.27 -11.10 7.96
N PHE A 232 -11.18 -11.04 6.98
CA PHE A 232 -11.66 -9.77 6.42
C PHE A 232 -12.37 -8.91 7.48
N VAL A 233 -13.28 -9.47 8.29
CA VAL A 233 -13.98 -8.71 9.34
C VAL A 233 -13.01 -8.18 10.40
N LYS A 234 -11.95 -8.94 10.76
CA LYS A 234 -10.88 -8.44 11.63
C LYS A 234 -10.21 -7.18 11.03
N LEU A 235 -9.91 -7.19 9.73
CA LEU A 235 -9.37 -6.00 9.03
C LEU A 235 -10.34 -4.82 9.16
N VAL A 236 -11.61 -5.01 8.83
CA VAL A 236 -12.63 -3.94 8.87
C VAL A 236 -12.74 -3.30 10.25
N ARG A 237 -12.68 -4.09 11.32
CA ARG A 237 -12.68 -3.57 12.70
C ARG A 237 -11.50 -2.64 12.97
N MET A 238 -10.29 -3.05 12.60
CA MET A 238 -9.09 -2.22 12.77
C MET A 238 -9.14 -0.96 11.92
N LEU A 239 -9.61 -1.06 10.67
CA LEU A 239 -9.76 0.08 9.78
C LEU A 239 -10.76 1.11 10.31
N ARG A 240 -11.86 0.66 10.91
CA ARG A 240 -12.84 1.56 11.55
C ARG A 240 -12.22 2.33 12.72
N VAL A 241 -11.36 1.69 13.54
CA VAL A 241 -10.62 2.39 14.61
C VAL A 241 -9.68 3.45 14.03
N CYS A 242 -8.97 3.14 12.94
CA CYS A 242 -8.11 4.12 12.25
C CYS A 242 -8.87 5.34 11.69
N LEU A 243 -10.17 5.22 11.45
CA LEU A 243 -11.03 6.27 10.89
C LEU A 243 -11.79 7.07 11.96
N GLN A 244 -11.63 6.74 13.24
CA GLN A 244 -12.25 7.50 14.32
C GLN A 244 -11.68 8.92 14.37
N PHE A 245 -12.52 9.88 14.75
CA PHE A 245 -12.11 11.28 14.92
C PHE A 245 -11.07 11.44 16.04
N GLU A 246 -11.18 10.62 17.08
CA GLU A 246 -10.24 10.52 18.18
C GLU A 246 -9.76 9.08 18.30
N ILE A 247 -8.48 8.92 18.58
CA ILE A 247 -7.84 7.63 18.77
C ILE A 247 -7.06 7.64 20.09
N SER A 248 -7.31 6.65 20.96
CA SER A 248 -6.63 6.55 22.23
C SER A 248 -5.24 5.90 22.08
N ARG A 249 -4.40 6.02 23.12
CA ARG A 249 -3.12 5.31 23.16
C ARG A 249 -3.30 3.79 23.17
N GLN A 250 -4.39 3.32 23.78
CA GLN A 250 -4.72 1.90 23.81
C GLN A 250 -5.09 1.41 22.41
N ASP A 251 -5.92 2.17 21.68
CA ASP A 251 -6.26 1.84 20.30
C ASP A 251 -5.01 1.74 19.42
N VAL A 252 -4.05 2.66 19.57
CA VAL A 252 -2.77 2.59 18.83
C VAL A 252 -1.97 1.33 19.19
N ALA A 253 -1.95 0.94 20.47
CA ALA A 253 -1.27 -0.28 20.92
C ALA A 253 -1.95 -1.54 20.37
N ASP A 254 -3.28 -1.57 20.39
CA ASP A 254 -4.09 -2.69 19.90
C ASP A 254 -3.99 -2.81 18.38
N LEU A 255 -4.02 -1.70 17.64
CA LEU A 255 -3.80 -1.67 16.19
C LEU A 255 -2.41 -2.18 15.83
N ARG A 256 -1.37 -1.83 16.60
CA ARG A 256 0.00 -2.31 16.35
C ARG A 256 0.06 -3.84 16.37
N VAL A 257 -0.54 -4.47 17.38
CA VAL A 257 -0.58 -5.93 17.50
C VAL A 257 -1.56 -6.56 16.51
N GLY A 258 -2.71 -5.91 16.30
CA GLY A 258 -3.76 -6.37 15.40
C GLY A 258 -3.30 -6.46 13.95
N PHE A 259 -2.66 -5.41 13.42
CA PHE A 259 -2.15 -5.43 12.04
C PHE A 259 -1.02 -6.45 11.87
N ALA A 260 -0.13 -6.58 12.85
CA ALA A 260 0.92 -7.60 12.83
C ALA A 260 0.33 -9.01 12.73
N THR A 261 -0.61 -9.33 13.62
CA THR A 261 -1.31 -10.62 13.64
C THR A 261 -2.08 -10.85 12.34
N TRP A 262 -2.73 -9.81 11.81
CA TRP A 262 -3.51 -9.92 10.58
C TRP A 262 -2.66 -10.26 9.37
N VAL A 263 -1.45 -9.69 9.26
CA VAL A 263 -0.51 -10.01 8.17
C VAL A 263 0.03 -11.44 8.33
N GLU A 264 0.33 -11.88 9.55
CA GLU A 264 0.73 -13.28 9.79
C GLU A 264 -0.37 -14.28 9.43
N ASP A 265 -1.62 -13.99 9.82
CA ASP A 265 -2.80 -14.77 9.42
C ASP A 265 -2.95 -14.78 7.88
N PHE A 266 -2.76 -13.63 7.22
CA PHE A 266 -2.83 -13.51 5.77
C PHE A 266 -1.80 -14.39 5.08
N GLU A 267 -0.53 -14.31 5.50
CA GLU A 267 0.52 -15.16 4.96
C GLU A 267 0.22 -16.64 5.22
N ARG A 268 -0.26 -17.02 6.40
CA ARG A 268 -0.65 -18.42 6.62
C ARG A 268 -1.72 -18.92 5.65
N PHE A 269 -2.64 -18.05 5.21
CA PHE A 269 -3.71 -18.41 4.27
C PHE A 269 -3.30 -18.38 2.80
N VAL A 270 -2.27 -17.62 2.42
CA VAL A 270 -1.87 -17.40 1.02
C VAL A 270 -0.50 -18.00 0.69
N PHE A 271 0.41 -18.08 1.66
CA PHE A 271 1.78 -18.56 1.49
C PHE A 271 1.90 -20.03 1.03
N PRO A 272 1.03 -20.98 1.43
CA PRO A 272 1.02 -22.32 0.85
C PRO A 272 0.83 -22.31 -0.68
N CYS A 273 0.12 -21.32 -1.23
CA CYS A 273 -0.01 -21.14 -2.67
C CYS A 273 1.31 -20.72 -3.31
N TYR A 274 1.99 -19.72 -2.74
CA TYR A 274 3.31 -19.30 -3.23
C TYR A 274 4.27 -20.49 -3.28
N GLN A 275 4.33 -21.30 -2.23
CA GLN A 275 5.20 -22.48 -2.19
C GLN A 275 4.83 -23.54 -3.24
N SER A 276 3.54 -23.81 -3.46
CA SER A 276 3.11 -24.71 -4.54
C SER A 276 3.47 -24.18 -5.94
N CYS A 277 3.48 -22.86 -6.15
CA CYS A 277 3.97 -22.26 -7.39
C CYS A 277 5.50 -22.34 -7.54
N LEU A 278 6.25 -22.52 -6.44
CA LEU A 278 7.71 -22.72 -6.45
C LEU A 278 8.11 -24.18 -6.75
N GLU A 279 7.22 -25.14 -6.49
CA GLU A 279 7.49 -26.57 -6.59
C GLU A 279 7.13 -27.17 -7.97
N VAL A 280 6.67 -26.39 -8.95
CA VAL A 280 6.38 -26.88 -10.31
C VAL A 280 7.48 -26.47 -11.30
N PRO A 281 8.54 -27.28 -11.50
CA PRO A 281 9.35 -27.20 -12.71
C PRO A 281 8.62 -27.96 -13.82
N GLY A 282 7.95 -27.24 -14.74
CA GLY A 282 7.57 -27.83 -16.03
C GLY A 282 6.12 -27.73 -16.50
N LEU A 283 5.46 -26.58 -16.41
CA LEU A 283 4.40 -26.25 -17.38
C LEU A 283 4.88 -25.15 -18.31
N ALA A 284 5.44 -25.56 -19.45
CA ALA A 284 5.37 -24.77 -20.65
C ALA A 284 3.89 -24.50 -20.93
N LYS A 285 3.44 -23.26 -20.71
CA LYS A 285 2.12 -22.83 -21.19
C LYS A 285 2.17 -22.83 -22.72
N THR A 286 1.46 -23.78 -23.32
CA THR A 286 1.05 -23.70 -24.73
C THR A 286 0.28 -22.39 -24.95
N PRO A 287 0.52 -21.67 -26.05
CA PRO A 287 -0.16 -20.40 -26.30
C PRO A 287 -1.59 -20.67 -26.76
N SER A 288 -2.59 -20.38 -25.92
CA SER A 288 -3.96 -20.24 -26.40
C SER A 288 -4.08 -18.89 -27.12
N SER A 289 -4.37 -18.96 -28.41
CA SER A 289 -4.59 -17.87 -29.34
C SER A 289 -5.52 -16.77 -28.83
N ALA A 290 -4.99 -15.56 -28.67
CA ALA A 290 -5.73 -14.30 -28.83
C ALA A 290 -4.71 -13.20 -29.19
N SER A 291 -4.71 -12.86 -30.48
CA SER A 291 -4.09 -11.71 -31.16
C SER A 291 -3.09 -10.85 -30.36
N THR A 292 -1.81 -11.13 -30.58
CA THR A 292 -0.70 -10.22 -30.32
C THR A 292 -0.72 -9.09 -31.35
N THR A 293 -1.06 -7.86 -30.93
CA THR A 293 -0.60 -6.67 -31.65
C THR A 293 0.60 -6.12 -30.90
N ASN A 294 1.79 -6.40 -31.43
CA ASN A 294 3.03 -5.80 -30.99
C ASN A 294 2.93 -4.28 -31.12
N MET A 295 3.19 -3.54 -30.04
CA MET A 295 3.60 -2.15 -30.13
C MET A 295 4.88 -1.97 -29.34
N THR A 296 5.92 -1.65 -30.10
CA THR A 296 7.31 -1.40 -29.70
C THR A 296 7.40 -0.30 -28.64
N LEU A 297 8.20 -0.57 -27.61
CA LEU A 297 8.64 0.38 -26.58
C LEU A 297 9.67 1.36 -27.18
N ASN A 298 9.20 2.29 -28.00
CA ASN A 298 9.86 3.54 -28.29
C ASN A 298 8.76 4.59 -28.48
N GLU A 299 8.90 5.72 -27.78
CA GLU A 299 7.96 6.84 -27.71
C GLU A 299 6.84 6.75 -26.66
N LEU A 300 7.22 6.90 -25.38
CA LEU A 300 6.39 7.66 -24.44
C LEU A 300 7.23 8.83 -23.93
N ARG A 301 7.15 9.94 -24.67
CA ARG A 301 7.49 11.27 -24.17
C ARG A 301 6.66 11.51 -22.90
N LEU A 302 7.32 12.09 -21.91
CA LEU A 302 6.70 12.61 -20.69
C LEU A 302 5.51 13.51 -21.05
N VAL A 303 4.30 13.03 -20.79
CA VAL A 303 3.10 13.87 -20.69
C VAL A 303 2.83 14.03 -19.19
N PRO A 304 2.78 15.26 -18.63
CA PRO A 304 2.49 15.45 -17.21
C PRO A 304 1.04 15.07 -16.92
N SER A 305 0.81 14.25 -15.89
CA SER A 305 -0.51 14.08 -15.27
C SER A 305 -0.80 15.29 -14.36
N PRO A 306 -1.98 15.93 -14.42
CA PRO A 306 -2.25 17.18 -13.68
C PRO A 306 -2.48 17.03 -12.17
N SER A 307 -2.44 15.84 -11.59
CA SER A 307 -2.82 15.64 -10.18
C SER A 307 -1.75 14.93 -9.37
N THR A 308 -0.61 15.62 -9.16
CA THR A 308 0.31 15.29 -8.06
C THR A 308 -0.11 16.11 -6.85
N HIS A 309 -0.82 15.49 -5.89
CA HIS A 309 -1.25 16.19 -4.69
C HIS A 309 -0.32 15.88 -3.52
N CYS A 310 0.45 16.89 -3.10
CA CYS A 310 1.27 16.88 -1.90
C CYS A 310 0.60 17.81 -0.88
N PHE A 311 0.31 17.31 0.31
CA PHE A 311 -0.26 18.08 1.40
C PHE A 311 0.82 18.39 2.43
N ILE A 312 1.00 19.68 2.70
CA ILE A 312 1.98 20.23 3.64
C ILE A 312 1.21 20.62 4.90
N LEU A 313 1.38 19.87 5.99
CA LEU A 313 0.78 20.24 7.27
C LEU A 313 1.75 21.16 8.03
N LEU A 314 1.42 22.45 8.09
CA LEU A 314 2.10 23.42 8.93
C LEU A 314 1.43 23.43 10.32
N THR A 315 2.20 23.14 11.37
CA THR A 315 1.70 23.25 12.74
C THR A 315 2.11 24.59 13.33
N VAL A 316 1.12 25.40 13.70
CA VAL A 316 1.31 26.63 14.48
C VAL A 316 1.14 26.28 15.96
N LEU A 317 2.19 26.41 16.76
CA LEU A 317 2.12 26.20 18.20
C LEU A 317 1.34 27.36 18.86
N ARG A 318 0.04 27.18 19.13
CA ARG A 318 -0.72 28.00 20.10
C ARG A 318 -1.62 27.13 21.00
N ARG A 319 -1.85 27.62 22.22
CA ARG A 319 -2.78 27.12 23.25
C ARG A 319 -4.23 27.01 22.72
N PRO A 320 -5.11 26.18 23.34
CA PRO A 320 -6.31 25.66 22.69
C PRO A 320 -7.32 26.76 22.42
N VAL A 321 -7.69 26.92 21.15
CA VAL A 321 -8.90 27.64 20.76
C VAL A 321 -9.86 26.56 20.29
N GLN A 322 -11.02 26.44 20.97
CA GLN A 322 -12.13 25.61 20.52
C GLN A 322 -12.53 26.04 19.11
N PHE A 323 -12.38 25.15 18.13
CA PHE A 323 -13.03 25.31 16.84
C PHE A 323 -14.26 24.40 16.82
N GLY A 324 -15.43 25.04 16.89
CA GLY A 324 -16.72 24.41 16.69
C GLY A 324 -16.97 24.08 15.21
N LEU A 325 -17.85 23.09 15.02
CA LEU A 325 -18.57 22.67 13.81
C LEU A 325 -18.37 23.51 12.54
N HIS A 326 -17.57 23.03 11.58
CA HIS A 326 -17.69 23.41 10.17
C HIS A 326 -17.39 22.22 9.24
N GLY A 327 -18.29 21.99 8.28
CA GLY A 327 -18.31 20.81 7.40
C GLY A 327 -17.33 20.84 6.21
N PRO A 328 -17.37 19.81 5.34
CA PRO A 328 -16.36 19.53 4.30
C PRO A 328 -16.20 20.55 3.17
N SER A 329 -16.96 21.64 3.14
CA SER A 329 -17.00 22.58 2.00
C SER A 329 -15.88 23.63 1.98
N LEU A 330 -15.04 23.72 3.03
CA LEU A 330 -13.94 24.71 3.12
C LEU A 330 -12.52 24.13 2.97
N TRP A 331 -12.38 22.84 2.63
CA TRP A 331 -11.05 22.28 2.31
C TRP A 331 -10.40 22.90 1.06
N LYS A 332 -11.15 23.70 0.28
CA LYS A 332 -10.62 24.46 -0.86
C LYS A 332 -9.72 25.64 -0.44
N ASP A 333 -9.89 26.17 0.77
CA ASP A 333 -9.18 27.39 1.20
C ASP A 333 -7.82 27.10 1.88
N PHE A 334 -7.47 25.83 2.09
CA PHE A 334 -6.18 25.39 2.67
C PHE A 334 -5.23 24.76 1.64
N VAL A 335 -5.58 24.77 0.36
CA VAL A 335 -4.70 24.32 -0.74
C VAL A 335 -3.86 25.51 -1.19
N VAL A 336 -2.58 25.52 -0.85
CA VAL A 336 -1.61 26.41 -1.50
C VAL A 336 -1.24 25.76 -2.83
N ASP A 337 -1.76 26.34 -3.93
CA ASP A 337 -1.34 26.00 -5.29
C ASP A 337 0.14 26.36 -5.47
N CYS A 338 1.00 25.34 -5.61
CA CYS A 338 2.43 25.51 -5.86
C CYS A 338 2.71 25.48 -7.37
N SER A 339 2.00 26.30 -8.15
CA SER A 339 2.30 26.59 -9.55
C SER A 339 2.77 28.04 -9.74
N GLN A 340 3.88 28.40 -9.06
CA GLN A 340 4.76 29.49 -9.47
C GLN A 340 6.22 29.13 -9.23
#